data_AF-A0A8H6IA79-F1
#
_entry.id   AF-A0A8H6IA79-F1
#
_cell.length_a   1.000
_cell.length_b   1.000
_cell.length_c   1.000
_cell.angle_alpha   90.00
_cell.angle_beta   90.00
_cell.angle_gamma   90.00
#
_symmetry.space_group_name_H-M   'P 1'
#
loop_
_entity.id
_entity.type
_entity.pdbx_description
1 polymer ?
#
loop_
_entity_poly.entity_id
_entity_poly.type
_entity_poly.pdbx_seq_one_letter_code
_entity_poly.pdbx_strand_id
1 'polypeptide(L)'
;MARRRGDPLLHYGRHFGRTVRTFCRLQPLLRNGMGRTMQLELGRMVEEDLSESEHKDHAVYKTLLAMVPGLEEKLNTGSDREVFYVGDMLNRGAASARSDDTKSLKSAIVDWITPPSGILIPPIQRNIKTDRGFHHPTTGNLLCPVSMDWENLSDREALVSGNMVLAGDLWPRFLYQNGIYVDKEPWKGLFRGSLLVKGYKHVFTSPSSVNKDGGVSRATRSSNARRHGMHHVTPASIAYIATQIQFCLSSAPSFSRSNGTSDSENFYNLILELLEDPEEQSEVQDLLSWWNR
;
A
#
# COMPACT_ATOMS: atom_id res chain seq x y z
N MET A 1 -16.36 -30.33 15.21
CA MET A 1 -16.48 -28.88 15.52
C MET A 1 -16.29 -28.08 14.26
N ALA A 2 -17.37 -27.52 13.70
CA ALA A 2 -17.27 -26.60 12.57
C ALA A 2 -16.57 -25.32 13.03
N ARG A 3 -15.40 -25.02 12.47
CA ARG A 3 -14.66 -23.78 12.71
C ARG A 3 -15.61 -22.62 12.39
N ARG A 4 -16.01 -21.82 13.40
CA ARG A 4 -16.79 -20.58 13.19
C ARG A 4 -16.07 -19.79 12.10
N ARG A 5 -16.64 -19.73 10.89
CA ARG A 5 -16.15 -18.85 9.84
C ARG A 5 -16.31 -17.44 10.40
N GLY A 6 -15.20 -16.69 10.47
CA GLY A 6 -15.25 -15.28 10.88
C GLY A 6 -16.15 -14.50 9.92
N ASP A 7 -16.64 -13.35 10.36
CA ASP A 7 -17.50 -12.48 9.55
C ASP A 7 -16.90 -12.23 8.15
N PRO A 8 -17.62 -12.53 7.06
CA PRO A 8 -17.16 -12.28 5.69
C PRO A 8 -16.70 -10.84 5.43
N LEU A 9 -17.31 -9.84 6.08
CA LEU A 9 -16.95 -8.43 5.93
C LEU A 9 -15.52 -8.14 6.42
N LEU A 10 -15.03 -8.86 7.44
CA LEU A 10 -13.61 -8.78 7.81
C LEU A 10 -12.73 -9.22 6.63
N HIS A 11 -13.12 -10.27 5.93
CA HIS A 11 -12.34 -10.79 4.81
C HIS A 11 -12.31 -9.81 3.63
N TYR A 12 -13.47 -9.23 3.29
CA TYR A 12 -13.55 -8.21 2.24
C TYR A 12 -12.79 -6.94 2.61
N GLY A 13 -12.91 -6.48 3.86
CA GLY A 13 -12.16 -5.34 4.37
C GLY A 13 -10.64 -5.54 4.24
N ARG A 14 -10.15 -6.76 4.50
CA ARG A 14 -8.73 -7.11 4.29
C ARG A 14 -8.30 -6.96 2.84
N HIS A 15 -9.15 -7.30 1.88
CA HIS A 15 -8.82 -7.20 0.45
C HIS A 15 -8.94 -5.77 -0.06
N PHE A 16 -10.04 -5.10 0.29
CA PHE A 16 -10.28 -3.70 -0.02
C PHE A 16 -9.12 -2.82 0.42
N GLY A 17 -8.68 -2.97 1.68
CA GLY A 17 -7.54 -2.21 2.21
C GLY A 17 -6.20 -2.50 1.56
N ARG A 18 -6.05 -3.62 0.83
CA ARG A 18 -4.82 -3.98 0.11
C ARG A 18 -4.83 -3.58 -1.36
N THR A 19 -6.02 -3.44 -1.96
CA THR A 19 -6.16 -3.41 -3.43
C THR A 19 -6.98 -2.26 -3.97
N VAL A 20 -7.70 -1.54 -3.10
CA VAL A 20 -8.54 -0.41 -3.49
C VAL A 20 -8.13 0.84 -2.73
N ARG A 21 -8.24 0.85 -1.39
CA ARG A 21 -7.88 2.03 -0.59
C ARG A 21 -7.44 1.67 0.82
N THR A 22 -6.15 1.85 1.10
CA THR A 22 -5.53 1.51 2.41
C THR A 22 -5.97 2.43 3.54
N PHE A 23 -5.91 3.74 3.26
CA PHE A 23 -6.28 4.80 4.20
C PHE A 23 -7.66 5.33 3.79
N CYS A 24 -8.69 4.63 4.23
CA CYS A 24 -10.08 4.94 3.90
C CYS A 24 -10.90 5.11 5.18
N ARG A 25 -11.64 6.21 5.27
CA ARG A 25 -12.64 6.41 6.32
C ARG A 25 -13.95 5.75 5.89
N LEU A 26 -14.06 4.44 6.14
CA LEU A 26 -15.17 3.61 5.64
C LEU A 26 -16.56 4.08 6.09
N GLN A 27 -16.70 4.63 7.30
CA GLN A 27 -17.99 5.14 7.79
C GLN A 27 -18.51 6.32 6.93
N PRO A 28 -17.74 7.42 6.76
CA PRO A 28 -18.06 8.46 5.79
C PRO A 28 -18.24 7.94 4.37
N LEU A 29 -17.36 7.05 3.89
CA LEU A 29 -17.45 6.51 2.53
C LEU A 29 -18.81 5.86 2.27
N LEU A 30 -19.28 5.00 3.20
CA LEU A 30 -20.56 4.32 3.06
C LEU A 30 -21.73 5.30 3.14
N ARG A 31 -21.75 6.20 4.13
CA ARG A 31 -22.85 7.16 4.31
C ARG A 31 -22.98 8.14 3.15
N ASN A 32 -21.86 8.72 2.74
CA ASN A 32 -21.83 9.65 1.61
C ASN A 32 -22.10 8.93 0.29
N GLY A 33 -21.57 7.72 0.12
CA GLY A 33 -21.82 6.87 -1.05
C GLY A 33 -23.30 6.58 -1.24
N MET A 34 -23.99 6.08 -0.22
CA MET A 34 -25.44 5.83 -0.26
C MET A 34 -26.24 7.10 -0.58
N GLY A 35 -25.93 8.20 0.11
CA GLY A 35 -26.61 9.48 -0.10
C GLY A 35 -26.42 10.00 -1.53
N ARG A 36 -25.21 9.89 -2.07
CA ARG A 36 -24.87 10.32 -3.43
C ARG A 36 -25.52 9.43 -4.49
N THR A 37 -25.50 8.10 -4.33
CA THR A 37 -26.21 7.17 -5.22
C THR A 37 -27.69 7.53 -5.29
N MET A 38 -28.34 7.74 -4.14
CA MET A 38 -29.76 8.12 -4.10
C MET A 38 -30.02 9.47 -4.80
N GLN A 39 -29.15 10.46 -4.64
CA GLN A 39 -29.30 11.77 -5.29
C GLN A 39 -29.16 11.67 -6.81
N LEU A 40 -28.19 10.89 -7.30
CA LEU A 40 -27.97 10.63 -8.72
C LEU A 40 -29.15 9.86 -9.33
N GLU A 41 -29.62 8.79 -8.69
CA GLU A 41 -30.75 7.97 -9.18
C GLU A 41 -32.07 8.75 -9.24
N LEU A 42 -32.30 9.67 -8.29
CA LEU A 42 -33.48 10.53 -8.29
C LEU A 42 -33.35 11.74 -9.23
N GLY A 43 -32.24 11.88 -9.95
CA GLY A 43 -31.97 13.01 -10.84
C GLY A 43 -31.90 14.36 -10.11
N ARG A 44 -31.58 14.36 -8.81
CA ARG A 44 -31.42 15.58 -7.99
C ARG A 44 -30.03 16.19 -8.09
N MET A 45 -29.09 15.43 -8.65
CA MET A 45 -27.69 15.74 -8.88
C MET A 45 -27.26 14.98 -10.12
N VAL A 46 -26.31 15.52 -10.87
CA VAL A 46 -25.62 14.82 -11.97
C VAL A 46 -24.16 14.56 -11.63
N GLU A 47 -23.48 13.68 -12.37
CA GLU A 47 -22.08 13.36 -12.09
C GLU A 47 -21.21 14.62 -12.19
N GLU A 48 -21.50 15.54 -13.11
CA GLU A 48 -20.76 16.79 -13.32
C GLU A 48 -20.84 17.78 -12.16
N ASP A 49 -21.79 17.61 -11.24
CA ASP A 49 -21.92 18.45 -10.04
C ASP A 49 -20.91 18.06 -8.95
N LEU A 50 -20.28 16.88 -9.06
CA LEU A 50 -19.38 16.36 -8.05
C LEU A 50 -18.02 17.03 -8.15
N SER A 51 -17.44 17.39 -7.00
CA SER A 51 -16.01 17.73 -6.97
C SER A 51 -15.15 16.51 -7.32
N GLU A 52 -13.90 16.76 -7.75
CA GLU A 52 -12.96 15.68 -8.10
C GLU A 52 -12.75 14.67 -6.94
N SER A 53 -12.67 15.19 -5.72
CA SER A 53 -12.58 14.38 -4.50
C SER A 53 -13.82 13.49 -4.31
N GLU A 54 -15.01 14.04 -4.58
CA GLU A 54 -16.26 13.30 -4.47
C GLU A 54 -16.43 12.23 -5.54
N HIS A 55 -15.96 12.50 -6.76
CA HIS A 55 -15.87 11.50 -7.83
C HIS A 55 -14.97 10.34 -7.40
N LYS A 56 -13.76 10.65 -6.91
CA LYS A 56 -12.79 9.64 -6.43
C LYS A 56 -13.38 8.81 -5.29
N ASP A 57 -13.96 9.44 -4.27
CA ASP A 57 -14.60 8.74 -3.16
C ASP A 57 -15.80 7.90 -3.62
N HIS A 58 -16.61 8.40 -4.56
CA HIS A 58 -17.74 7.66 -5.09
C HIS A 58 -17.29 6.44 -5.93
N ALA A 59 -16.21 6.56 -6.72
CA ALA A 59 -15.62 5.44 -7.44
C ALA A 59 -15.10 4.35 -6.50
N VAL A 60 -14.46 4.73 -5.38
CA VAL A 60 -14.03 3.81 -4.32
C VAL A 60 -15.24 3.12 -3.68
N TYR A 61 -16.33 3.85 -3.42
CA TYR A 61 -17.58 3.30 -2.92
C TYR A 61 -18.20 2.28 -3.90
N LYS A 62 -18.34 2.63 -5.18
CA LYS A 62 -18.84 1.72 -6.24
C LYS A 62 -18.00 0.45 -6.34
N THR A 63 -16.68 0.58 -6.26
CA THR A 63 -15.77 -0.57 -6.23
C THR A 63 -16.02 -1.47 -5.02
N LEU A 64 -16.20 -0.88 -3.84
CA LEU A 64 -16.51 -1.64 -2.62
C LEU A 64 -17.84 -2.40 -2.74
N LEU A 65 -18.89 -1.81 -3.32
CA LEU A 65 -20.16 -2.50 -3.58
C LEU A 65 -19.95 -3.71 -4.51
N ALA A 66 -19.24 -3.51 -5.61
CA ALA A 66 -18.95 -4.59 -6.57
C ALA A 66 -18.12 -5.74 -5.96
N MET A 67 -17.25 -5.43 -4.99
CA MET A 67 -16.42 -6.44 -4.32
C MET A 67 -17.17 -7.31 -3.31
N VAL A 68 -18.24 -6.80 -2.71
CA VAL A 68 -18.93 -7.45 -1.58
C VAL A 68 -20.33 -7.87 -2.01
N PRO A 69 -20.57 -9.17 -2.27
CA PRO A 69 -21.87 -9.66 -2.70
C PRO A 69 -22.98 -9.27 -1.71
N GLY A 70 -24.06 -8.68 -2.22
CA GLY A 70 -25.23 -8.25 -1.45
C GLY A 70 -24.99 -7.04 -0.54
N LEU A 71 -23.85 -6.35 -0.65
CA LEU A 71 -23.57 -5.19 0.20
C LEU A 71 -24.53 -4.04 -0.07
N GLU A 72 -24.84 -3.76 -1.33
CA GLU A 72 -25.77 -2.69 -1.72
C GLU A 72 -27.16 -2.88 -1.12
N GLU A 73 -27.76 -4.07 -1.31
CA GLU A 73 -29.05 -4.42 -0.70
C GLU A 73 -29.00 -4.29 0.82
N LYS A 74 -27.93 -4.80 1.46
CA LYS A 74 -27.74 -4.72 2.91
C LYS A 74 -27.65 -3.28 3.42
N LEU A 75 -27.03 -2.39 2.65
CA LEU A 75 -26.91 -0.96 3.00
C LEU A 75 -28.25 -0.24 2.82
N ASN A 76 -29.00 -0.53 1.75
CA ASN A 76 -30.26 0.12 1.42
C ASN A 76 -31.43 -0.33 2.32
N THR A 77 -31.42 -1.57 2.78
CA THR A 77 -32.46 -2.16 3.64
C THR A 77 -32.10 -2.17 5.12
N GLY A 78 -30.82 -1.97 5.43
CA GLY A 78 -30.30 -2.03 6.78
C GLY A 78 -30.61 -0.78 7.60
N SER A 79 -30.73 -0.96 8.91
CA SER A 79 -30.78 0.13 9.88
C SER A 79 -29.43 0.87 9.97
N ASP A 80 -29.44 2.07 10.53
CA ASP A 80 -28.22 2.83 10.84
C ASP A 80 -27.18 2.03 11.64
N ARG A 81 -27.65 1.15 12.53
CA ARG A 81 -26.78 0.26 13.33
C ARG A 81 -26.11 -0.79 12.47
N GLU A 82 -26.81 -1.33 11.47
CA GLU A 82 -26.26 -2.31 10.54
C GLU A 82 -25.26 -1.68 9.56
N VAL A 83 -25.55 -0.48 9.05
CA VAL A 83 -24.58 0.30 8.25
C VAL A 83 -23.32 0.56 9.06
N PHE A 84 -23.47 1.01 10.31
CA PHE A 84 -22.34 1.22 11.21
C PHE A 84 -21.55 -0.09 11.43
N TYR A 85 -22.23 -1.21 11.68
CA TYR A 85 -21.58 -2.51 11.83
C TYR A 85 -20.80 -2.91 10.58
N VAL A 86 -21.36 -2.72 9.39
CA VAL A 86 -20.68 -3.01 8.12
C VAL A 86 -19.38 -2.22 8.00
N GLY A 87 -19.43 -0.90 8.25
CA GLY A 87 -18.26 -0.04 8.22
C GLY A 87 -17.20 -0.45 9.25
N ASP A 88 -17.60 -0.84 10.46
CA ASP A 88 -16.67 -1.31 11.51
C ASP A 88 -15.96 -2.61 11.08
N MET A 89 -16.70 -3.58 10.56
CA MET A 89 -16.14 -4.88 10.18
C MET A 89 -15.19 -4.77 8.99
N LEU A 90 -15.52 -3.95 7.99
CA LEU A 90 -14.62 -3.66 6.87
C LEU A 90 -13.34 -2.96 7.36
N ASN A 91 -13.47 -1.99 8.26
CA ASN A 91 -12.34 -1.23 8.79
C ASN A 91 -11.40 -2.11 9.63
N ARG A 92 -11.97 -2.96 10.50
CA ARG A 92 -11.23 -3.97 11.25
C ARG A 92 -10.54 -4.96 10.33
N GLY A 93 -11.20 -5.34 9.23
CA GLY A 93 -10.60 -6.11 8.16
C GLY A 93 -9.34 -5.44 7.63
N ALA A 94 -9.45 -4.23 7.10
CA ALA A 94 -8.33 -3.47 6.53
C ALA A 94 -7.18 -3.26 7.55
N ALA A 95 -7.51 -2.86 8.78
CA ALA A 95 -6.53 -2.65 9.84
C ALA A 95 -5.80 -3.96 10.24
N SER A 96 -6.53 -5.07 10.34
CA SER A 96 -5.93 -6.37 10.66
C SER A 96 -5.01 -6.89 9.55
N ALA A 97 -5.41 -6.73 8.28
CA ALA A 97 -4.54 -7.03 7.14
C ALA A 97 -3.23 -6.26 7.23
N ARG A 98 -3.32 -4.94 7.40
CA ARG A 98 -2.16 -4.07 7.52
C ARG A 98 -1.23 -4.50 8.65
N SER A 99 -1.76 -4.75 9.84
CA SER A 99 -0.96 -5.18 11.01
C SER A 99 -0.24 -6.51 10.76
N ASP A 100 -0.96 -7.51 10.24
CA ASP A 100 -0.40 -8.83 9.94
C ASP A 100 0.70 -8.76 8.88
N ASP A 101 0.45 -8.03 7.79
CA ASP A 101 1.41 -7.88 6.69
C ASP A 101 2.66 -7.13 7.18
N THR A 102 2.48 -6.01 7.91
CA THR A 102 3.58 -5.27 8.56
C THR A 102 4.41 -6.18 9.47
N LYS A 103 3.76 -6.97 10.33
CA LYS A 103 4.45 -7.89 11.25
C LYS A 103 5.33 -8.88 10.48
N SER A 104 4.82 -9.42 9.38
CA SER A 104 5.53 -10.42 8.58
C SER A 104 6.65 -9.82 7.71
N LEU A 105 6.45 -8.59 7.19
CA LEU A 105 7.43 -7.90 6.35
C LEU A 105 8.58 -7.32 7.16
N LYS A 106 8.35 -6.88 8.41
CA LYS A 106 9.38 -6.29 9.28
C LYS A 106 10.59 -7.20 9.47
N SER A 107 10.39 -8.51 9.59
CA SER A 107 11.47 -9.47 9.70
C SER A 107 12.05 -9.84 8.34
N ALA A 108 11.20 -10.10 7.35
CA ALA A 108 11.61 -10.51 6.02
C ALA A 108 12.48 -9.47 5.31
N ILE A 109 12.19 -8.18 5.51
CA ILE A 109 12.96 -7.11 4.86
C ILE A 109 14.42 -7.08 5.31
N VAL A 110 14.69 -7.42 6.57
CA VAL A 110 16.07 -7.49 7.09
C VAL A 110 16.84 -8.59 6.36
N ASP A 111 16.19 -9.73 6.12
CA ASP A 111 16.79 -10.81 5.31
C ASP A 111 17.04 -10.37 3.86
N TRP A 112 16.13 -9.59 3.28
CA TRP A 112 16.25 -9.17 1.88
C TRP A 112 17.31 -8.12 1.62
N ILE A 113 17.59 -7.26 2.60
CA ILE A 113 18.62 -6.21 2.51
C ILE A 113 19.99 -6.66 3.02
N THR A 114 20.06 -7.79 3.74
CA THR A 114 21.34 -8.38 4.15
C THR A 114 22.05 -8.91 2.91
N PRO A 115 23.32 -8.52 2.67
CA PRO A 115 24.09 -9.03 1.55
C PRO A 115 24.21 -10.58 1.59
N PRO A 116 24.25 -11.26 0.44
CA PRO A 116 24.46 -12.71 0.38
C PRO A 116 25.74 -13.10 1.13
N SER A 117 25.63 -14.04 2.07
CA SER A 117 26.74 -14.50 2.93
C SER A 117 27.41 -13.41 3.77
N GLY A 118 26.76 -12.25 3.92
CA GLY A 118 27.27 -11.12 4.70
C GLY A 118 26.42 -10.83 5.94
N ILE A 119 26.73 -9.70 6.58
CA ILE A 119 25.96 -9.14 7.70
C ILE A 119 25.66 -7.67 7.44
N LEU A 120 24.61 -7.16 8.05
CA LEU A 120 24.37 -5.71 8.13
C LEU A 120 25.28 -5.10 9.20
N ILE A 121 25.84 -3.93 8.89
CA ILE A 121 26.72 -3.19 9.79
C ILE A 121 26.15 -1.77 9.95
N PRO A 122 25.70 -1.38 11.16
CA PRO A 122 25.55 -2.23 12.35
C PRO A 122 24.46 -3.32 12.19
N PRO A 123 24.46 -4.40 12.98
CA PRO A 123 23.42 -5.42 12.88
C PRO A 123 22.02 -4.88 13.16
N ILE A 124 21.05 -5.15 12.28
CA ILE A 124 19.63 -4.81 12.49
C ILE A 124 18.88 -5.98 13.10
N GLN A 125 18.14 -5.73 14.18
CA GLN A 125 17.22 -6.71 14.74
C GLN A 125 15.96 -6.87 13.86
N ARG A 126 15.55 -8.12 13.64
CA ARG A 126 14.41 -8.45 12.74
C ARG A 126 13.07 -7.88 13.18
N ASN A 127 12.84 -7.78 14.49
CA ASN A 127 11.54 -7.38 15.04
C ASN A 127 11.51 -5.96 15.62
N ILE A 128 12.66 -5.29 15.71
CA ILE A 128 12.81 -3.94 16.24
C ILE A 128 13.23 -3.01 15.11
N LYS A 129 12.63 -1.83 15.06
CA LYS A 129 12.84 -0.83 14.00
C LYS A 129 13.66 0.39 14.44
N THR A 130 13.95 0.55 15.73
CA THR A 130 14.57 1.76 16.29
C THR A 130 15.85 2.15 15.55
N ASP A 131 16.64 1.15 15.16
CA ASP A 131 17.96 1.35 14.54
C ASP A 131 17.90 1.32 13.01
N ARG A 132 16.70 1.38 12.41
CA ARG A 132 16.50 1.46 10.96
C ARG A 132 16.34 2.93 10.53
N GLY A 133 15.81 3.15 9.32
CA GLY A 133 15.64 4.49 8.78
C GLY A 133 16.98 5.11 8.41
N PHE A 134 17.08 6.43 8.58
CA PHE A 134 18.30 7.19 8.31
C PHE A 134 19.39 7.01 9.38
N HIS A 135 19.13 6.27 10.47
CA HIS A 135 20.14 5.96 11.48
C HIS A 135 21.03 4.76 11.12
N HIS A 136 20.76 4.07 10.00
CA HIS A 136 21.56 2.94 9.55
C HIS A 136 21.92 3.07 8.06
N PRO A 137 23.18 2.82 7.65
CA PRO A 137 23.64 3.06 6.28
C PRO A 137 22.79 2.38 5.20
N THR A 138 22.50 1.08 5.35
CA THR A 138 21.72 0.33 4.34
C THR A 138 20.27 0.81 4.22
N THR A 139 19.52 0.92 5.32
CA THR A 139 18.13 1.39 5.27
C THR A 139 18.03 2.86 4.89
N GLY A 140 19.01 3.67 5.32
CA GLY A 140 19.12 5.08 4.99
C GLY A 140 19.33 5.28 3.49
N ASN A 141 20.28 4.56 2.88
CA ASN A 141 20.49 4.62 1.43
C ASN A 141 19.25 4.18 0.63
N LEU A 142 18.54 3.14 1.08
CA LEU A 142 17.31 2.68 0.44
C LEU A 142 16.17 3.70 0.53
N LEU A 143 16.09 4.44 1.63
CA LEU A 143 15.09 5.48 1.86
C LEU A 143 15.50 6.85 1.31
N CYS A 144 16.79 7.04 1.02
CA CYS A 144 17.33 8.28 0.49
C CYS A 144 16.60 8.62 -0.82
N PRO A 145 16.10 9.86 -0.97
CA PRO A 145 15.57 10.33 -2.23
C PRO A 145 16.57 10.14 -3.37
N VAL A 146 16.09 9.80 -4.55
CA VAL A 146 16.96 9.57 -5.71
C VAL A 146 17.72 10.81 -6.20
N SER A 147 17.22 12.02 -5.87
CA SER A 147 17.88 13.29 -6.15
C SER A 147 18.97 13.66 -5.15
N MET A 148 19.15 12.88 -4.07
CA MET A 148 20.17 13.08 -3.05
C MET A 148 21.22 11.98 -3.09
N ASP A 149 22.41 12.31 -2.60
CA ASP A 149 23.50 11.34 -2.44
C ASP A 149 23.62 10.93 -0.98
N TRP A 150 23.41 9.64 -0.69
CA TRP A 150 23.54 9.11 0.67
C TRP A 150 24.97 9.19 1.21
N GLU A 151 25.97 9.16 0.32
CA GLU A 151 27.38 9.27 0.70
C GLU A 151 27.78 10.72 0.98
N ASN A 152 26.96 11.69 0.57
CA ASN A 152 27.14 13.10 0.92
C ASN A 152 26.72 13.34 2.38
N LEU A 153 27.65 13.85 3.19
CA LEU A 153 27.44 14.08 4.62
C LEU A 153 26.32 15.10 4.91
N SER A 154 26.26 16.18 4.14
CA SER A 154 25.26 17.24 4.31
C SER A 154 23.86 16.71 4.03
N ASP A 155 23.70 15.96 2.94
CA ASP A 155 22.44 15.32 2.56
C ASP A 155 21.98 14.33 3.64
N ARG A 156 22.90 13.50 4.13
CA ARG A 156 22.62 12.55 5.20
C ARG A 156 22.22 13.23 6.51
N GLU A 157 22.91 14.28 6.91
CA GLU A 157 22.59 15.05 8.12
C GLU A 157 21.22 15.74 8.02
N ALA A 158 20.87 16.26 6.84
CA ALA A 158 19.55 16.85 6.59
C ALA A 158 18.42 15.80 6.72
N LEU A 159 18.63 14.59 6.21
CA LEU A 159 17.68 13.48 6.32
C LEU A 159 17.54 12.96 7.76
N VAL A 160 18.66 12.81 8.48
CA VAL A 160 18.68 12.33 9.88
C VAL A 160 18.03 13.33 10.83
N SER A 161 18.30 14.63 10.64
CA SER A 161 17.75 15.68 11.49
C SER A 161 16.26 15.92 11.28
N GLY A 162 15.70 15.47 10.14
CA GLY A 162 14.30 15.71 9.78
C GLY A 162 14.00 17.18 9.46
N ASN A 163 15.04 18.01 9.33
CA ASN A 163 14.93 19.44 9.03
C ASN A 163 14.55 19.70 7.56
N MET A 164 14.58 18.66 6.72
CA MET A 164 14.20 18.77 5.32
C MET A 164 12.72 18.49 5.13
N VAL A 165 12.00 19.45 4.54
CA VAL A 165 10.68 19.20 3.96
C VAL A 165 10.92 18.44 2.66
N LEU A 166 10.69 17.13 2.68
CA LEU A 166 10.73 16.34 1.46
C LEU A 166 9.60 16.81 0.54
N ALA A 167 9.93 17.30 -0.65
CA ALA A 167 8.94 17.55 -1.69
C ALA A 167 8.29 16.23 -2.13
N GLY A 168 7.05 16.28 -2.62
CA GLY A 168 6.24 15.09 -2.90
C GLY A 168 6.79 14.19 -4.02
N ASP A 169 7.68 14.72 -4.85
CA ASP A 169 8.36 14.06 -5.96
C ASP A 169 9.70 13.39 -5.56
N LEU A 170 10.12 13.54 -4.30
CA LEU A 170 11.34 12.95 -3.77
C LEU A 170 11.17 11.46 -3.46
N TRP A 171 11.16 10.66 -4.53
CA TRP A 171 10.98 9.22 -4.45
C TRP A 171 12.16 8.51 -3.79
N PRO A 172 11.91 7.63 -2.78
CA PRO A 172 12.95 6.80 -2.20
C PRO A 172 13.60 5.85 -3.22
N ARG A 173 14.91 5.65 -3.10
CA ARG A 173 15.69 4.76 -3.97
C ARG A 173 15.11 3.35 -4.11
N PHE A 174 14.54 2.79 -3.04
CA PHE A 174 13.98 1.43 -3.07
C PHE A 174 12.82 1.24 -4.06
N LEU A 175 12.17 2.32 -4.51
CA LEU A 175 11.10 2.25 -5.50
C LEU A 175 11.63 1.89 -6.89
N TYR A 176 12.87 2.28 -7.18
CA TYR A 176 13.48 2.14 -8.51
C TYR A 176 14.13 0.77 -8.70
N GLN A 177 14.06 0.26 -9.92
CA GLN A 177 14.82 -0.90 -10.35
C GLN A 177 16.31 -0.65 -10.13
N ASN A 178 16.95 -1.54 -9.36
CA ASN A 178 18.35 -1.42 -8.94
C ASN A 178 18.70 -0.11 -8.19
N GLY A 179 17.71 0.67 -7.75
CA GLY A 179 17.94 1.97 -7.11
C GLY A 179 18.51 3.05 -8.04
N ILE A 180 18.33 2.89 -9.36
CA ILE A 180 18.86 3.80 -10.38
C ILE A 180 17.75 4.72 -10.86
N TYR A 181 18.00 6.02 -10.79
CA TYR A 181 17.16 7.08 -11.36
C TYR A 181 17.88 7.73 -12.54
N VAL A 182 17.11 8.16 -13.53
CA VAL A 182 17.61 8.85 -14.73
C VAL A 182 16.78 10.11 -14.91
N ASP A 183 17.35 11.29 -14.70
CA ASP A 183 16.66 12.58 -14.72
C ASP A 183 15.82 12.81 -15.98
N LYS A 184 16.30 12.32 -17.14
CA LYS A 184 15.63 12.45 -18.44
C LYS A 184 14.55 11.41 -18.70
N GLU A 185 14.47 10.37 -17.87
CA GLU A 185 13.52 9.25 -17.97
C GLU A 185 13.02 8.88 -16.55
N PRO A 186 12.26 9.75 -15.87
CA PRO A 186 11.91 9.58 -14.45
C PRO A 186 11.10 8.31 -14.15
N TRP A 187 10.31 7.81 -15.11
CA TRP A 187 9.57 6.54 -14.98
C TRP A 187 10.44 5.29 -15.12
N LYS A 188 11.67 5.43 -15.61
CA LYS A 188 12.54 4.29 -15.90
C LYS A 188 12.87 3.54 -14.61
N GLY A 189 12.26 2.36 -14.48
CA GLY A 189 12.44 1.51 -13.32
C GLY A 189 11.64 1.95 -12.09
N LEU A 190 10.90 3.06 -12.13
CA LEU A 190 10.04 3.50 -11.03
C LEU A 190 8.98 2.44 -10.73
N PHE A 191 8.75 2.17 -9.44
CA PHE A 191 7.91 1.08 -8.92
C PHE A 191 8.29 -0.35 -9.38
N ARG A 192 9.52 -0.54 -9.90
CA ARG A 192 10.07 -1.86 -10.28
C ARG A 192 11.22 -2.31 -9.38
N GLY A 193 11.40 -1.65 -8.22
CA GLY A 193 12.39 -2.02 -7.22
C GLY A 193 12.25 -3.45 -6.71
N SER A 194 13.37 -4.13 -6.47
CA SER A 194 13.37 -5.55 -6.08
C SER A 194 12.67 -5.80 -4.74
N LEU A 195 12.74 -4.84 -3.80
CA LEU A 195 12.02 -4.92 -2.52
C LEU A 195 10.51 -4.84 -2.70
N LEU A 196 10.01 -4.08 -3.69
CA LEU A 196 8.59 -4.06 -4.03
C LEU A 196 8.14 -5.42 -4.54
N VAL A 197 8.88 -6.01 -5.48
CA VAL A 197 8.55 -7.35 -6.03
C VAL A 197 8.54 -8.41 -4.94
N LYS A 198 9.57 -8.42 -4.07
CA LYS A 198 9.65 -9.34 -2.92
C LYS A 198 8.49 -9.13 -1.95
N GLY A 199 8.18 -7.87 -1.61
CA GLY A 199 7.07 -7.50 -0.74
C GLY A 199 5.72 -7.92 -1.30
N TYR A 200 5.50 -7.69 -2.59
CA TYR A 200 4.26 -8.04 -3.27
C TYR A 200 4.04 -9.55 -3.27
N LYS A 201 5.05 -10.33 -3.65
CA LYS A 201 5.01 -11.80 -3.56
C LYS A 201 4.77 -12.27 -2.12
N HIS A 202 5.45 -11.68 -1.15
CA HIS A 202 5.28 -12.05 0.26
C HIS A 202 3.84 -11.87 0.75
N VAL A 203 3.18 -10.77 0.38
CA VAL A 203 1.81 -10.44 0.82
C VAL A 203 0.75 -11.14 -0.04
N PHE A 204 0.84 -11.07 -1.36
CA PHE A 204 -0.24 -11.49 -2.26
C PHE A 204 -0.16 -12.96 -2.67
N THR A 205 1.04 -13.54 -2.78
CA THR A 205 1.22 -14.94 -3.14
C THR A 205 1.55 -15.80 -1.91
N SER A 206 2.80 -15.79 -1.46
CA SER A 206 3.23 -16.51 -0.26
C SER A 206 4.62 -16.03 0.16
N PRO A 207 4.91 -15.90 1.47
CA PRO A 207 6.28 -15.67 1.97
C PRO A 207 7.30 -16.66 1.41
N SER A 208 6.90 -17.93 1.22
CA SER A 208 7.77 -18.99 0.71
C SER A 208 8.09 -18.89 -0.78
N SER A 209 7.44 -17.99 -1.52
CA SER A 209 7.62 -17.83 -2.98
C SER A 209 8.66 -16.76 -3.35
N VAL A 210 9.10 -15.95 -2.39
CA VAL A 210 9.94 -14.76 -2.66
C VAL A 210 11.28 -15.12 -3.30
N ASN A 211 11.88 -16.25 -2.91
CA ASN A 211 13.18 -16.72 -3.41
C ASN A 211 13.07 -17.88 -4.42
N LYS A 212 11.88 -18.14 -4.96
CA LYS A 212 11.66 -19.23 -5.92
C LYS A 212 11.26 -18.66 -7.27
N ASP A 213 12.22 -18.63 -8.20
CA ASP A 213 11.92 -18.46 -9.61
C ASP A 213 11.25 -19.75 -10.13
N GLY A 214 9.92 -19.80 -10.09
CA GLY A 214 9.12 -20.91 -10.65
C GLY A 214 9.07 -22.22 -9.85
N GLY A 215 9.69 -22.29 -8.66
CA GLY A 215 9.66 -23.50 -7.83
C GLY A 215 8.34 -23.71 -7.06
N VAL A 216 7.96 -24.98 -6.83
CA VAL A 216 6.73 -25.37 -6.10
C VAL A 216 6.65 -24.66 -4.73
N SER A 217 5.64 -23.80 -4.56
CA SER A 217 5.33 -23.15 -3.30
C SER A 217 4.89 -24.20 -2.27
N ARG A 218 5.50 -24.21 -1.08
CA ARG A 218 5.08 -25.09 0.03
C ARG A 218 4.01 -24.43 0.91
N ALA A 219 3.24 -23.51 0.35
CA ALA A 219 2.21 -22.79 1.09
C ALA A 219 1.12 -23.75 1.59
N THR A 220 0.89 -23.77 2.89
CA THR A 220 -0.17 -24.59 3.53
C THR A 220 -1.54 -23.90 3.48
N ARG A 221 -1.60 -22.67 2.97
CA ARG A 221 -2.83 -21.85 2.85
C ARG A 221 -2.87 -21.19 1.48
N SER A 222 -4.08 -21.01 0.96
CA SER A 222 -4.31 -20.26 -0.28
C SER A 222 -3.78 -18.84 -0.17
N SER A 223 -3.12 -18.38 -1.23
CA SER A 223 -2.60 -17.02 -1.35
C SER A 223 -3.70 -15.96 -1.26
N ASN A 224 -3.35 -14.74 -0.85
CA ASN A 224 -4.33 -13.65 -0.81
C ASN A 224 -4.88 -13.37 -2.22
N ALA A 225 -4.04 -13.42 -3.26
CA ALA A 225 -4.47 -13.28 -4.64
C ALA A 225 -5.49 -14.36 -5.05
N ARG A 226 -5.16 -15.64 -4.81
CA ARG A 226 -6.06 -16.76 -5.18
C ARG A 226 -7.37 -16.72 -4.39
N ARG A 227 -7.33 -16.32 -3.11
CA ARG A 227 -8.53 -16.23 -2.25
C ARG A 227 -9.56 -15.23 -2.75
N HIS A 228 -9.11 -14.21 -3.48
CA HIS A 228 -9.96 -13.15 -4.01
C HIS A 228 -10.09 -13.16 -5.53
N GLY A 229 -9.57 -14.18 -6.21
CA GLY A 229 -9.60 -14.22 -7.68
C GLY A 229 -8.83 -13.07 -8.31
N MET A 230 -7.76 -12.60 -7.66
CA MET A 230 -6.95 -11.49 -8.15
C MET A 230 -6.04 -11.99 -9.28
N HIS A 231 -6.36 -11.58 -10.50
CA HIS A 231 -5.62 -11.93 -11.72
C HIS A 231 -4.64 -10.85 -12.17
N HIS A 232 -4.87 -9.61 -11.74
CA HIS A 232 -4.06 -8.46 -12.10
C HIS A 232 -3.70 -7.66 -10.85
N VAL A 233 -2.52 -7.04 -10.88
CA VAL A 233 -2.14 -6.02 -9.89
C VAL A 233 -2.98 -4.75 -10.09
N THR A 234 -3.21 -4.01 -9.01
CA THR A 234 -3.88 -2.69 -9.06
C THR A 234 -2.89 -1.58 -8.66
N PRO A 235 -3.06 -0.33 -9.12
CA PRO A 235 -2.31 0.81 -8.63
C PRO A 235 -2.25 0.88 -7.09
N ALA A 236 -3.41 0.74 -6.45
CA ALA A 236 -3.51 0.75 -4.99
C ALA A 236 -2.77 -0.41 -4.31
N SER A 237 -2.65 -1.57 -4.95
CA SER A 237 -1.86 -2.68 -4.42
C SER A 237 -0.35 -2.44 -4.52
N ILE A 238 0.13 -1.76 -5.56
CA ILE A 238 1.53 -1.32 -5.68
C ILE A 238 1.82 -0.27 -4.61
N ALA A 239 0.96 0.76 -4.51
CA ALA A 239 1.06 1.80 -3.49
C ALA A 239 1.07 1.20 -2.07
N TYR A 240 0.17 0.24 -1.80
CA TYR A 240 0.12 -0.46 -0.52
C TYR A 240 1.46 -1.13 -0.18
N ILE A 241 2.05 -1.89 -1.11
CA ILE A 241 3.33 -2.56 -0.89
C ILE A 241 4.47 -1.56 -0.72
N ALA A 242 4.52 -0.50 -1.54
CA ALA A 242 5.50 0.55 -1.38
C ALA A 242 5.45 1.18 0.01
N THR A 243 4.26 1.53 0.49
CA THR A 243 4.07 2.06 1.85
C THR A 243 4.47 1.06 2.93
N GLN A 244 4.13 -0.23 2.78
CA GLN A 244 4.56 -1.27 3.71
C GLN A 244 6.09 -1.39 3.78
N ILE A 245 6.77 -1.36 2.63
CA ILE A 245 8.22 -1.46 2.53
C ILE A 245 8.88 -0.23 3.15
N GLN A 246 8.46 0.99 2.78
CA GLN A 246 8.97 2.22 3.41
C GLN A 246 8.79 2.17 4.92
N PHE A 247 7.60 1.80 5.39
CA PHE A 247 7.37 1.66 6.82
C PHE A 247 8.32 0.62 7.42
N CYS A 248 8.52 -0.55 6.83
CA CYS A 248 9.42 -1.56 7.39
C CYS A 248 10.92 -1.16 7.36
N LEU A 249 11.32 -0.27 6.44
CA LEU A 249 12.66 0.30 6.37
C LEU A 249 12.87 1.47 7.33
N SER A 250 11.82 2.19 7.73
CA SER A 250 11.92 3.36 8.61
C SER A 250 12.12 2.99 10.07
N SER A 251 12.45 3.97 10.91
CA SER A 251 12.46 3.84 12.38
C SER A 251 11.11 4.14 13.05
N ALA A 252 10.09 4.54 12.27
CA ALA A 252 8.79 4.97 12.78
C ALA A 252 8.10 3.87 13.64
N PRO A 253 7.58 4.20 14.84
CA PRO A 253 6.99 3.20 15.72
C PRO A 253 5.60 2.73 15.25
N SER A 254 4.86 3.59 14.54
CA SER A 254 3.50 3.35 14.08
C SER A 254 3.24 4.06 12.75
N PHE A 255 2.21 3.61 12.02
CA PHE A 255 1.67 4.37 10.89
C PHE A 255 1.00 5.62 11.46
N SER A 256 1.57 6.80 11.23
CA SER A 256 1.04 8.08 11.70
C SER A 256 0.63 8.98 10.54
N ARG A 257 -0.35 9.85 10.81
CA ARG A 257 -0.55 11.13 10.12
C ARG A 257 0.24 12.16 10.91
N SER A 258 1.51 12.30 10.60
CA SER A 258 2.39 13.24 11.29
C SER A 258 3.16 13.98 10.23
N ASN A 259 3.08 15.31 10.22
CA ASN A 259 3.84 16.16 9.30
C ASN A 259 5.35 15.87 9.47
N GLY A 260 5.91 15.04 8.58
CA GLY A 260 7.32 14.62 8.61
C GLY A 260 7.60 13.36 7.80
N THR A 261 8.84 12.87 7.86
CA THR A 261 9.40 11.74 7.08
C THR A 261 8.75 10.37 7.33
N SER A 262 7.82 10.28 8.29
CA SER A 262 7.12 9.05 8.69
C SER A 262 5.64 9.03 8.33
N ASP A 263 5.14 10.01 7.56
CA ASP A 263 3.74 10.04 7.11
C ASP A 263 3.47 8.98 6.04
N SER A 264 3.01 7.82 6.52
CA SER A 264 2.71 6.69 5.64
C SER A 264 1.43 6.90 4.82
N GLU A 265 0.51 7.73 5.31
CA GLU A 265 -0.73 8.05 4.58
C GLU A 265 -0.44 9.03 3.44
N ASN A 266 0.35 10.07 3.71
CA ASN A 266 0.80 10.99 2.67
C ASN A 266 1.62 10.29 1.59
N PHE A 267 2.59 9.45 1.98
CA PHE A 267 3.38 8.69 1.00
C PHE A 267 2.51 7.76 0.14
N TYR A 268 1.51 7.10 0.74
CA TYR A 268 0.55 6.29 -0.01
C TYR A 268 -0.27 7.12 -0.99
N ASN A 269 -0.76 8.30 -0.56
CA ASN A 269 -1.57 9.17 -1.40
C ASN A 269 -0.77 9.75 -2.56
N LEU A 270 0.47 10.19 -2.35
CA LEU A 270 1.36 10.68 -3.41
C LEU A 270 1.60 9.63 -4.50
N ILE A 271 1.81 8.36 -4.12
CA ILE A 271 1.94 7.27 -5.08
C ILE A 271 0.63 7.08 -5.87
N LEU A 272 -0.51 7.09 -5.17
CA LEU A 272 -1.79 6.94 -5.85
C LEU A 272 -2.11 8.10 -6.78
N GLU A 273 -1.83 9.33 -6.37
CA GLU A 273 -1.99 10.53 -7.20
C GLU A 273 -1.18 10.38 -8.49
N LEU A 274 0.08 9.95 -8.42
CA LEU A 274 0.89 9.68 -9.61
C LEU A 274 0.33 8.54 -10.47
N LEU A 275 -0.11 7.44 -9.86
CA LEU A 275 -0.62 6.28 -10.60
C LEU A 275 -2.04 6.47 -11.16
N GLU A 276 -2.78 7.45 -10.66
CA GLU A 276 -4.13 7.81 -11.10
C GLU A 276 -4.15 9.07 -11.97
N ASP A 277 -2.99 9.71 -12.19
CA ASP A 277 -2.85 10.90 -13.01
C ASP A 277 -3.24 10.59 -14.48
N PRO A 278 -4.21 11.30 -15.07
CA PRO A 278 -4.56 11.16 -16.48
C PRO A 278 -3.40 11.39 -17.45
N GLU A 279 -2.44 12.26 -17.09
CA GLU A 279 -1.29 12.59 -17.94
C GLU A 279 -0.26 11.44 -17.98
N GLU A 280 -0.23 10.60 -16.94
CA GLU A 280 0.76 9.52 -16.77
C GLU A 280 0.23 8.15 -17.20
N GLN A 281 -0.98 8.07 -17.76
CA GLN A 281 -1.66 6.80 -18.03
C GLN A 281 -0.87 5.86 -18.93
N SER A 282 -0.12 6.37 -19.91
CA SER A 282 0.72 5.53 -20.77
C SER A 282 1.77 4.76 -19.96
N GLU A 283 2.49 5.47 -19.08
CA GLU A 283 3.54 4.89 -18.24
C GLU A 283 2.95 3.95 -17.18
N VAL A 284 1.79 4.30 -16.64
CA VAL A 284 1.05 3.45 -15.69
C VAL A 284 0.63 2.13 -16.35
N GLN A 285 0.10 2.15 -17.58
CA GLN A 285 -0.27 0.92 -18.29
C GLN A 285 0.94 0.03 -18.58
N ASP A 286 2.08 0.62 -18.95
CA ASP A 286 3.33 -0.10 -19.14
C ASP A 286 3.84 -0.73 -17.83
N LEU A 287 3.74 0.00 -16.72
CA LEU A 287 4.05 -0.50 -15.38
C LEU A 287 3.14 -1.68 -15.01
N LEU A 288 1.82 -1.55 -15.15
CA LEU A 288 0.87 -2.62 -14.82
C LEU A 288 1.09 -3.85 -15.72
N SER A 289 1.36 -3.63 -17.01
CA SER A 289 1.70 -4.70 -17.96
C SER A 289 2.99 -5.42 -17.57
N TRP A 290 3.98 -4.72 -17.02
CA TRP A 290 5.20 -5.33 -16.50
C TRP A 290 4.94 -6.19 -15.25
N TRP A 291 4.12 -5.69 -14.32
CA TRP A 291 3.79 -6.41 -13.08
C TRP A 291 2.94 -7.66 -13.28
N ASN A 292 2.14 -7.70 -14.34
CA ASN A 292 1.24 -8.81 -14.66
C ASN A 292 1.91 -9.94 -15.50
N ARG A 293 3.22 -9.88 -15.71
CA ARG A 293 4.02 -10.96 -16.36
C ARG A 293 4.34 -12.07 -15.38
#